data_AF-A0A6J2XZE4-F1
#
_entry.id   AF-A0A6J2XZE4-F1
#
_cell.length_a   1.000
_cell.length_b   1.000
_cell.length_c   1.000
_cell.angle_alpha   90.00
_cell.angle_beta   90.00
_cell.angle_gamma   90.00
#
_symmetry.space_group_name_H-M   'P 1'
#
loop_
_entity.id
_entity.type
_entity.pdbx_description
1 polymer ?
#
loop_
_entity_poly.entity_id
_entity_poly.type
_entity_poly.pdbx_seq_one_letter_code
_entity_poly.pdbx_strand_id
1 'polypeptide(L)'
;MWKPFKTPEAIYMLRLDEQDENFNLILTNITDIWETHFSLEQLVEIFKKENPNIEATEDIVKTNLLSTIEELGNVNISLNYSDNELNLVLQPKCSDESLKLGVPNIVYTFSLLKQDSSKFKNELTIPLIQTVFFLEKQQQVLLNLLKKKDRELEEYRMEKGDISRNDLKTETFHLEGGNNSNNLFLKVFKEGDEFWKYFTDQHGKVEIDLLDVEPEPWNKNKRRKVIHNAKTAPKKGIQYKK
;
A
#
# COMPACT_ATOMS: atom_id res chain seq x y z
N MET A 1 3.27 -8.14 -6.41
CA MET A 1 3.44 -7.28 -5.20
C MET A 1 4.46 -7.93 -4.27
N TRP A 2 5.32 -7.16 -3.60
CA TRP A 2 6.31 -7.69 -2.65
C TRP A 2 5.64 -8.26 -1.39
N LYS A 3 6.04 -9.48 -1.00
CA LYS A 3 5.55 -10.19 0.17
C LYS A 3 6.70 -10.47 1.14
N PRO A 4 6.69 -9.89 2.35
CA PRO A 4 7.75 -10.11 3.33
C PRO A 4 7.58 -11.45 4.03
N PHE A 5 8.69 -12.12 4.32
CA PHE A 5 8.74 -13.26 5.23
C PHE A 5 10.01 -13.22 6.08
N LYS A 6 9.99 -13.93 7.20
CA LYS A 6 11.10 -13.93 8.18
C LYS A 6 11.72 -15.32 8.25
N THR A 7 13.04 -15.36 8.21
CA THR A 7 13.85 -16.54 8.57
C THR A 7 14.58 -16.25 9.89
N PRO A 8 15.23 -17.26 10.52
CA PRO A 8 16.04 -17.03 11.72
C PRO A 8 17.15 -15.99 11.52
N GLU A 9 17.68 -15.88 10.30
CA GLU A 9 18.86 -15.07 9.99
C GLU A 9 18.50 -13.64 9.55
N ALA A 10 17.48 -13.48 8.71
CA ALA A 10 17.10 -12.19 8.14
C ALA A 10 15.64 -12.12 7.69
N ILE A 11 15.22 -10.89 7.36
CA ILE A 11 13.95 -10.59 6.70
C ILE A 11 14.18 -10.61 5.19
N TYR A 12 13.30 -11.29 4.48
CA TYR A 12 13.32 -11.37 3.03
C TYR A 12 12.00 -10.87 2.45
N MET A 13 12.02 -10.47 1.19
CA MET A 13 10.84 -10.12 0.41
C MET A 13 10.83 -10.90 -0.89
N LEU A 14 9.69 -11.52 -1.19
CA LEU A 14 9.44 -12.29 -2.41
C LEU A 14 8.48 -11.52 -3.31
N ARG A 15 8.72 -11.54 -4.61
CA ARG A 15 7.79 -11.06 -5.62
C ARG A 15 7.72 -12.09 -6.74
N LEU A 16 6.51 -12.42 -7.17
CA LEU A 16 6.26 -13.16 -8.40
C LEU A 16 5.58 -12.21 -9.37
N ASP A 17 6.19 -12.05 -10.54
CA ASP A 17 5.59 -11.35 -11.66
C ASP A 17 5.20 -12.39 -12.72
N GLU A 18 3.98 -12.27 -13.22
CA GLU A 18 3.42 -13.16 -14.24
C GLU A 18 3.25 -12.38 -15.53
N GLN A 19 3.79 -12.92 -16.62
CA GLN A 19 3.60 -12.43 -17.99
C GLN A 19 3.20 -13.61 -18.88
N ASP A 20 1.90 -13.75 -19.09
CA ASP A 20 1.28 -14.86 -19.85
C ASP A 20 1.65 -16.25 -19.28
N GLU A 21 2.60 -16.94 -19.92
CA GLU A 21 3.10 -18.26 -19.52
C GLU A 21 4.50 -18.21 -18.88
N ASN A 22 5.08 -17.02 -18.76
CA ASN A 22 6.38 -16.79 -18.16
C ASN A 22 6.22 -16.20 -16.76
N PHE A 23 6.95 -16.77 -15.83
CA PHE A 23 7.00 -16.34 -14.44
C PHE A 23 8.39 -15.82 -14.12
N ASN A 24 8.41 -14.72 -13.37
CA ASN A 24 9.63 -14.16 -12.82
C ASN A 24 9.53 -14.12 -11.31
N LEU A 25 10.35 -14.93 -10.65
CA LEU A 25 10.41 -14.99 -9.19
C LEU A 25 11.64 -14.25 -8.70
N ILE A 26 11.39 -13.21 -7.91
CA ILE A 26 12.40 -12.30 -7.39
C ILE A 26 12.40 -12.38 -5.87
N LEU A 27 13.58 -12.55 -5.30
CA LEU A 27 13.82 -12.57 -3.86
C LEU A 27 14.82 -11.48 -3.50
N THR A 28 14.61 -10.77 -2.40
CA THR A 28 15.60 -9.82 -1.87
C THR A 28 15.68 -9.88 -0.35
N ASN A 29 16.87 -9.62 0.19
CA ASN A 29 17.12 -9.38 1.61
C ASN A 29 17.38 -7.88 1.89
N ILE A 30 16.99 -6.99 0.96
CA ILE A 30 17.25 -5.52 0.98
C ILE A 30 18.72 -5.16 0.70
N THR A 31 19.63 -6.13 0.60
CA THR A 31 21.04 -5.89 0.23
C THR A 31 21.38 -6.46 -1.14
N ASP A 32 20.92 -7.68 -1.40
CA ASP A 32 21.11 -8.44 -2.62
C ASP A 32 19.73 -8.79 -3.21
N ILE A 33 19.72 -9.10 -4.51
CA ILE A 33 18.54 -9.55 -5.24
C ILE A 33 18.89 -10.83 -5.99
N TRP A 34 18.02 -11.82 -5.87
CA TRP A 34 18.11 -13.09 -6.59
C TRP A 34 16.88 -13.26 -7.45
N GLU A 35 17.06 -13.85 -8.62
CA GLU A 35 15.99 -13.95 -9.59
C GLU A 35 16.07 -15.26 -10.35
N THR A 36 14.89 -15.75 -10.73
CA THR A 36 14.76 -16.89 -11.62
C THR A 36 13.59 -16.67 -12.56
N HIS A 37 13.80 -17.05 -13.82
CA HIS A 37 12.80 -17.02 -14.86
C HIS A 37 12.44 -18.44 -15.21
N PHE A 38 11.14 -18.76 -15.21
CA PHE A 38 10.67 -20.07 -15.62
C PHE A 38 9.37 -19.99 -16.40
N SER A 39 9.19 -20.88 -17.37
CA SER A 39 7.93 -21.07 -18.06
C SER A 39 6.97 -21.94 -17.26
N LEU A 40 5.70 -21.96 -17.65
CA LEU A 40 4.71 -22.87 -17.07
C LEU A 40 5.13 -24.35 -17.21
N GLU A 41 5.69 -24.74 -18.37
CA GLU A 41 6.19 -26.10 -18.60
C GLU A 41 7.29 -26.47 -17.59
N GLN A 42 8.24 -25.55 -17.36
CA GLN A 42 9.32 -25.73 -16.40
C GLN A 42 8.80 -25.80 -14.96
N LEU A 43 7.75 -25.02 -14.62
CA LEU A 43 7.11 -25.11 -13.32
C LEU A 43 6.51 -26.51 -13.08
N VAL A 44 5.88 -27.09 -14.10
CA VAL A 44 5.30 -28.44 -14.04
C VAL A 44 6.40 -29.50 -13.93
N GLU A 45 7.52 -29.33 -14.61
CA GLU A 45 8.69 -30.19 -14.46
C GLU A 45 9.28 -30.13 -13.04
N ILE A 46 9.44 -28.93 -12.48
CA ILE A 46 9.88 -28.73 -11.09
C ILE A 46 8.89 -29.41 -10.14
N PHE A 47 7.59 -29.21 -10.35
CA PHE A 47 6.55 -29.82 -9.53
C PHE A 47 6.60 -31.36 -9.58
N LYS A 48 6.68 -31.95 -10.78
CA LYS A 48 6.75 -33.41 -10.97
C LYS A 48 8.03 -34.02 -10.41
N LYS A 49 9.15 -33.30 -10.50
CA LYS A 49 10.44 -33.74 -9.97
C LYS A 49 10.41 -33.84 -8.44
N GLU A 50 9.87 -32.83 -7.77
CA GLU A 50 9.82 -32.78 -6.30
C GLU A 50 8.63 -33.58 -5.74
N ASN A 51 7.57 -33.77 -6.53
CA ASN A 51 6.35 -34.46 -6.13
C ASN A 51 5.96 -35.57 -7.12
N PRO A 52 6.77 -36.64 -7.28
CA PRO A 52 6.55 -37.67 -8.29
C PRO A 52 5.24 -38.47 -8.11
N ASN A 53 4.64 -38.40 -6.93
CA ASN A 53 3.40 -39.11 -6.59
C ASN A 53 2.13 -38.28 -6.81
N ILE A 54 2.24 -37.02 -7.27
CA ILE A 54 1.09 -36.13 -7.48
C ILE A 54 0.89 -35.90 -8.97
N GLU A 55 -0.23 -36.39 -9.51
CA GLU A 55 -0.70 -35.98 -10.83
C GLU A 55 -1.51 -34.68 -10.68
N ALA A 56 -0.98 -33.58 -11.20
CA ALA A 56 -1.64 -32.29 -11.23
C ALA A 56 -1.64 -31.70 -12.64
N THR A 57 -2.75 -31.07 -13.03
CA THR A 57 -2.85 -30.27 -14.25
C THR A 57 -2.09 -28.95 -14.09
N GLU A 58 -1.61 -28.40 -15.20
CA GLU A 58 -0.92 -27.11 -15.30
C GLU A 58 -1.60 -25.98 -14.52
N ASP A 59 -2.92 -25.82 -14.70
CA ASP A 59 -3.73 -24.82 -14.00
C ASP A 59 -3.73 -25.01 -12.47
N ILE A 60 -3.69 -26.26 -12.00
CA ILE A 60 -3.71 -26.59 -10.57
C ILE A 60 -2.34 -26.26 -9.97
N VAL A 61 -1.25 -26.59 -10.67
CA VAL A 61 0.11 -26.25 -10.22
C VAL A 61 0.29 -24.74 -10.13
N LYS A 62 -0.18 -24.00 -11.14
CA LYS A 62 -0.15 -22.53 -11.17
C LYS A 62 -0.94 -21.92 -10.01
N THR A 63 -2.20 -22.32 -9.84
CA THR A 63 -3.06 -21.78 -8.76
C THR A 63 -2.51 -22.13 -7.37
N ASN A 64 -1.93 -23.32 -7.19
CA ASN A 64 -1.28 -23.71 -5.95
C ASN A 64 0.00 -22.91 -5.67
N LEU A 65 0.81 -22.61 -6.69
CA LEU A 65 1.98 -21.76 -6.49
C LEU A 65 1.58 -20.34 -6.07
N LEU A 66 0.58 -19.77 -6.75
CA LEU A 66 0.06 -18.43 -6.43
C LEU A 66 -0.49 -18.38 -5.01
N SER A 67 -1.30 -19.36 -4.60
CA SER A 67 -1.82 -19.42 -3.23
C SER A 67 -0.71 -19.62 -2.19
N THR A 68 0.31 -20.43 -2.50
CA THR A 68 1.49 -20.62 -1.64
C THR A 68 2.23 -19.30 -1.42
N ILE A 69 2.38 -18.48 -2.47
CA ILE A 69 3.04 -17.17 -2.37
C ILE A 69 2.15 -16.13 -1.67
N GLU A 70 0.84 -16.19 -1.83
CA GLU A 70 -0.09 -15.33 -1.11
C GLU A 70 -0.10 -15.64 0.39
N GLU A 71 0.00 -16.92 0.76
CA GLU A 71 -0.04 -17.42 2.14
C GLU A 71 1.35 -17.73 2.73
N LEU A 72 2.38 -16.95 2.41
CA LEU A 72 3.75 -17.15 2.91
C LEU A 72 3.86 -17.33 4.45
N GLY A 73 2.92 -16.81 5.24
CA GLY A 73 2.89 -17.03 6.70
C GLY A 73 2.64 -18.49 7.12
N ASN A 74 1.96 -19.25 6.26
CA ASN A 74 1.65 -20.66 6.44
C ASN A 74 2.59 -21.58 5.66
N VAL A 75 3.71 -21.06 5.15
CA VAL A 75 4.70 -21.84 4.38
C VAL A 75 5.96 -22.03 5.22
N ASN A 76 6.50 -23.24 5.22
CA ASN A 76 7.86 -23.51 5.65
C ASN A 76 8.80 -23.14 4.51
N ILE A 77 9.65 -22.15 4.74
CA ILE A 77 10.59 -21.63 3.76
C ILE A 77 11.99 -21.97 4.23
N SER A 78 12.77 -22.64 3.40
CA SER A 78 14.20 -22.83 3.63
C SER A 78 15.02 -22.25 2.49
N LEU A 79 16.15 -21.66 2.86
CA LEU A 79 17.08 -20.99 1.95
C LEU A 79 18.42 -21.70 2.08
N ASN A 80 18.91 -22.24 0.97
CA ASN A 80 20.24 -22.86 0.90
C ASN A 80 21.14 -22.03 -0.01
N TYR A 81 22.20 -21.48 0.56
CA TYR A 81 23.18 -20.65 -0.15
C TYR A 81 24.27 -21.52 -0.79
N SER A 82 24.57 -21.27 -2.06
CA SER A 82 25.69 -21.87 -2.78
C SER A 82 26.36 -20.79 -3.64
N ASP A 83 27.40 -20.13 -3.11
CA ASP A 83 28.16 -19.03 -3.75
C ASP A 83 27.29 -17.95 -4.45
N ASN A 84 26.95 -18.15 -5.72
CA ASN A 84 26.14 -17.23 -6.53
C ASN A 84 24.68 -17.69 -6.74
N GLU A 85 24.33 -18.87 -6.25
CA GLU A 85 23.02 -19.48 -6.37
C GLU A 85 22.36 -19.57 -5.00
N LEU A 86 21.07 -19.29 -4.97
CA LEU A 86 20.23 -19.43 -3.79
C LEU A 86 19.11 -20.41 -4.14
N ASN A 87 19.06 -21.53 -3.42
CA ASN A 87 17.97 -22.48 -3.55
C ASN A 87 16.87 -22.12 -2.55
N LEU A 88 15.72 -21.71 -3.07
CA LEU A 88 14.52 -21.42 -2.31
C LEU A 88 13.63 -22.67 -2.32
N VAL A 89 13.36 -23.21 -1.14
CA VAL A 89 12.39 -24.29 -0.98
C VAL A 89 11.14 -23.74 -0.31
N LEU A 90 10.01 -23.91 -0.96
CA LEU A 90 8.68 -23.54 -0.46
C LEU A 90 7.90 -24.82 -0.18
N GLN A 91 7.52 -25.00 1.08
CA GLN A 91 6.70 -26.13 1.51
C GLN A 91 5.50 -25.60 2.31
N PRO A 92 4.28 -25.59 1.75
CA PRO A 92 3.08 -25.21 2.48
C PRO A 92 2.94 -26.07 3.74
N LYS A 93 2.65 -25.45 4.89
CA LYS A 93 2.39 -26.19 6.13
C LYS A 93 1.08 -26.95 5.96
N CYS A 94 1.18 -28.26 5.76
CA CYS A 94 0.03 -29.14 5.91
C CYS A 94 -0.35 -29.17 7.39
N SER A 95 -1.63 -28.95 7.72
CA SER A 95 -2.10 -29.22 9.08
C SER A 95 -2.07 -30.73 9.33
N ASP A 96 -1.93 -31.15 10.60
CA ASP A 96 -1.93 -32.56 10.98
C ASP A 96 -3.21 -33.29 10.54
N GLU A 97 -4.31 -32.57 10.33
CA GLU A 97 -5.56 -33.09 9.79
C GLU A 97 -5.50 -33.33 8.28
N SER A 98 -4.82 -32.47 7.52
CA SER A 98 -4.58 -32.64 6.08
C SER A 98 -3.69 -33.86 5.79
N LEU A 99 -2.66 -34.08 6.61
CA LEU A 99 -1.79 -35.26 6.55
C LEU A 99 -2.56 -36.55 6.86
N LYS A 100 -3.53 -36.51 7.79
CA LYS A 100 -4.43 -37.63 8.09
C LYS A 100 -5.45 -37.88 6.98
N LEU A 101 -5.83 -36.85 6.22
CA LEU A 101 -6.67 -36.98 5.02
C LEU A 101 -5.89 -37.48 3.78
N GLY A 102 -4.59 -37.72 3.90
CA GLY A 102 -3.75 -38.15 2.78
C GLY A 102 -3.48 -37.04 1.76
N VAL A 103 -3.64 -35.77 2.14
CA VAL A 103 -3.27 -34.63 1.28
C VAL A 103 -1.75 -34.63 1.13
N PRO A 104 -1.21 -34.69 -0.09
CA PRO A 104 0.22 -34.79 -0.29
C PRO A 104 0.91 -33.49 0.10
N ASN A 105 2.05 -33.63 0.77
CA ASN A 105 2.90 -32.52 1.17
C ASN A 105 3.63 -31.97 -0.06
N ILE A 106 3.13 -30.87 -0.62
CA ILE A 106 3.66 -30.26 -1.83
C ILE A 106 4.98 -29.53 -1.51
N VAL A 107 6.01 -29.76 -2.31
CA VAL A 107 7.30 -29.06 -2.20
C VAL A 107 7.64 -28.40 -3.53
N TYR A 108 8.08 -27.15 -3.49
CA TYR A 108 8.66 -26.44 -4.63
C TYR A 108 10.09 -26.05 -4.32
N THR A 109 11.01 -26.35 -5.23
CA THR A 109 12.42 -25.97 -5.12
C THR A 109 12.80 -25.12 -6.32
N PHE A 110 13.17 -23.87 -6.08
CA PHE A 110 13.60 -22.92 -7.11
C PHE A 110 15.08 -22.58 -6.91
N SER A 111 15.85 -22.61 -7.99
CA SER A 111 17.23 -22.10 -8.01
C SER A 111 17.22 -20.67 -8.54
N LEU A 112 17.62 -19.73 -7.69
CA LEU A 112 17.69 -18.30 -8.00
C LEU A 112 19.14 -17.87 -8.14
N LEU A 113 19.41 -17.03 -9.12
CA LEU A 113 20.75 -16.51 -9.39
C LEU A 113 20.90 -15.11 -8.82
N LYS A 114 22.02 -14.86 -8.13
CA LYS A 114 22.36 -13.53 -7.63
C LYS A 114 22.52 -12.56 -8.80
N GLN A 115 21.81 -11.45 -8.73
CA GLN A 115 21.82 -10.42 -9.77
C GLN A 115 22.77 -9.28 -9.40
N ASP A 116 23.11 -8.46 -10.39
CA ASP A 116 23.95 -7.28 -10.20
C ASP A 116 23.22 -6.14 -9.49
N SER A 117 24.01 -5.29 -8.84
CA SER A 117 23.64 -4.03 -8.21
C SER A 117 22.78 -3.10 -9.10
N SER A 118 22.98 -3.14 -10.42
CA SER A 118 22.17 -2.40 -11.38
C SER A 118 20.69 -2.83 -11.35
N LYS A 119 20.43 -4.13 -11.21
CA LYS A 119 19.06 -4.67 -11.12
C LYS A 119 18.43 -4.33 -9.78
N PHE A 120 19.19 -4.42 -8.69
CA PHE A 120 18.74 -3.97 -7.37
C PHE A 120 18.34 -2.49 -7.38
N LYS A 121 19.13 -1.64 -8.04
CA LYS A 121 18.84 -0.22 -8.20
C LYS A 121 17.51 0.00 -8.93
N ASN A 122 17.30 -0.71 -10.05
CA ASN A 122 16.12 -0.54 -10.89
C ASN A 122 14.84 -1.07 -10.22
N GLU A 123 14.92 -2.20 -9.52
CA GLU A 123 13.75 -2.88 -8.95
C GLU A 123 13.31 -2.31 -7.59
N LEU A 124 14.24 -1.78 -6.80
CA LEU A 124 13.96 -1.31 -5.44
C LEU A 124 14.29 0.16 -5.26
N THR A 125 15.52 0.56 -5.55
CA THR A 125 16.00 1.89 -5.17
C THR A 125 15.26 3.00 -5.91
N ILE A 126 15.09 2.86 -7.22
CA ILE A 126 14.39 3.86 -8.06
C ILE A 126 12.92 3.99 -7.67
N PRO A 127 12.13 2.89 -7.60
CA PRO A 127 10.73 2.97 -7.16
C PRO A 127 10.58 3.57 -5.75
N LEU A 128 11.48 3.26 -4.82
CA LEU A 128 11.45 3.83 -3.47
C LEU A 128 11.68 5.34 -3.50
N ILE A 129 12.68 5.82 -4.25
CA ILE A 129 12.94 7.25 -4.41
C ILE A 129 11.73 7.96 -5.03
N GLN A 130 11.15 7.40 -6.09
CA GLN A 130 9.95 7.93 -6.73
C GLN A 130 8.76 7.99 -5.75
N THR A 131 8.56 6.93 -4.96
CA THR A 131 7.48 6.85 -3.97
C THR A 131 7.67 7.89 -2.86
N VAL A 132 8.88 8.02 -2.31
CA VAL A 132 9.18 9.04 -1.29
C VAL A 132 8.97 10.45 -1.84
N PHE A 133 9.45 10.71 -3.05
CA PHE A 133 9.23 11.98 -3.74
C PHE A 133 7.74 12.28 -3.91
N PHE A 134 6.96 11.31 -4.37
CA PHE A 134 5.52 11.41 -4.54
C PHE A 134 4.82 11.74 -3.22
N LEU A 135 5.10 10.98 -2.17
CA LEU A 135 4.51 11.17 -0.85
C LEU A 135 4.82 12.54 -0.26
N GLU A 136 6.06 13.01 -0.42
CA GLU A 136 6.44 14.33 0.10
C GLU A 136 5.75 15.46 -0.68
N LYS A 137 5.58 15.31 -1.99
CA LYS A 137 4.79 16.26 -2.79
C LYS A 137 3.31 16.24 -2.40
N GLN A 138 2.73 15.06 -2.20
CA GLN A 138 1.36 14.91 -1.74
C GLN A 138 1.17 15.57 -0.37
N GLN A 139 2.13 15.39 0.54
CA GLN A 139 2.14 16.09 1.83
C GLN A 139 2.14 17.61 1.65
N GLN A 140 2.98 18.16 0.76
CA GLN A 140 2.99 19.61 0.47
C GLN A 140 1.65 20.12 -0.07
N VAL A 141 0.99 19.35 -0.95
CA VAL A 141 -0.34 19.69 -1.48
C VAL A 141 -1.37 19.72 -0.35
N LEU A 142 -1.38 18.71 0.52
CA LEU A 142 -2.28 18.64 1.68
C LEU A 142 -2.07 19.81 2.64
N LEU A 143 -0.82 20.17 2.92
CA LEU A 143 -0.49 21.32 3.76
C LEU A 143 -1.01 22.64 3.18
N ASN A 144 -0.90 22.82 1.86
CA ASN A 144 -1.44 23.99 1.18
C ASN A 144 -2.98 24.01 1.21
N LEU A 145 -3.61 22.84 1.07
CA LEU A 145 -5.07 22.71 1.14
C LEU A 145 -5.59 23.05 2.54
N LEU A 146 -4.92 22.58 3.59
CA LEU A 146 -5.24 22.92 4.98
C LEU A 146 -5.15 24.42 5.23
N LYS A 147 -4.06 25.07 4.81
CA LYS A 147 -3.91 26.54 4.91
C LYS A 147 -5.00 27.31 4.17
N LYS A 148 -5.39 26.84 2.98
CA LYS A 148 -6.48 27.45 2.19
C LYS A 148 -7.82 27.31 2.92
N LYS A 149 -8.07 26.16 3.56
CA LYS A 149 -9.30 25.92 4.32
C LYS A 149 -9.36 26.70 5.63
N ASP A 150 -8.24 26.85 6.33
CA ASP A 150 -8.16 27.71 7.52
C ASP A 150 -8.44 29.17 7.18
N ARG A 151 -7.90 29.68 6.07
CA ARG A 151 -8.21 31.03 5.57
C ARG A 151 -9.69 31.19 5.23
N GLU A 152 -10.29 30.20 4.56
CA GLU A 152 -11.72 30.19 4.26
C GLU A 152 -12.57 30.23 5.54
N LEU A 153 -12.19 29.46 6.58
CA LEU A 153 -12.85 29.47 7.89
C LEU A 153 -12.70 30.82 8.60
N GLU A 154 -11.54 31.46 8.51
CA GLU A 154 -11.29 32.78 9.09
C GLU A 154 -12.15 33.85 8.40
N GLU A 155 -12.21 33.85 7.07
CA GLU A 155 -13.10 34.71 6.28
C GLU A 155 -14.57 34.50 6.68
N TYR A 156 -15.02 33.26 6.82
CA TYR A 156 -16.38 32.96 7.30
C TYR A 156 -16.65 33.48 8.72
N ARG A 157 -15.69 33.37 9.64
CA ARG A 157 -15.83 33.91 11.01
C ARG A 157 -15.95 35.43 10.99
N MET A 158 -15.20 36.12 10.13
CA MET A 158 -15.28 37.57 9.99
C MET A 158 -16.61 38.03 9.39
N GLU A 159 -17.14 37.33 8.37
CA GLU A 159 -18.37 37.74 7.68
C GLU A 159 -19.65 37.35 8.40
N LYS A 160 -19.71 36.13 8.96
CA LYS A 160 -20.98 35.51 9.43
C LYS A 160 -21.00 35.20 10.92
N GLY A 161 -19.90 35.48 11.63
CA GLY A 161 -19.76 35.20 13.05
C GLY A 161 -19.52 33.73 13.36
N ASP A 162 -19.49 33.41 14.65
CA ASP A 162 -19.14 32.09 15.15
C ASP A 162 -20.22 31.02 14.86
N ILE A 163 -19.77 29.81 14.56
CA ILE A 163 -20.67 28.65 14.48
C ILE A 163 -21.16 28.22 15.87
N SER A 164 -22.43 27.82 15.96
CA SER A 164 -23.08 27.40 17.21
C SER A 164 -22.67 26.01 17.68
N ARG A 165 -22.07 25.20 16.79
CA ARG A 165 -21.60 23.84 17.04
C ARG A 165 -20.10 23.85 17.32
N ASN A 166 -19.72 23.81 18.60
CA ASN A 166 -18.33 23.86 19.03
C ASN A 166 -17.54 22.58 18.67
N ASP A 167 -18.23 21.46 18.49
CA ASP A 167 -17.69 20.17 18.04
C ASP A 167 -17.15 20.19 16.60
N LEU A 168 -17.59 21.16 15.78
CA LEU A 168 -17.13 21.34 14.40
C LEU A 168 -16.01 22.40 14.27
N LYS A 169 -15.61 23.04 15.38
CA LYS A 169 -14.53 24.02 15.36
C LYS A 169 -13.19 23.28 15.39
N THR A 170 -12.46 23.35 14.28
CA THR A 170 -11.06 22.92 14.23
C THR A 170 -10.14 24.03 14.73
N GLU A 171 -9.04 23.64 15.36
CA GLU A 171 -7.92 24.54 15.64
C GLU A 171 -7.22 24.93 14.33
N THR A 172 -6.61 26.11 14.29
CA THR A 172 -5.82 26.56 13.16
C THR A 172 -4.62 25.66 12.97
N PHE A 173 -4.39 25.20 11.74
CA PHE A 173 -3.28 24.32 11.44
C PHE A 173 -1.96 25.10 11.49
N HIS A 174 -1.13 24.80 12.50
CA HIS A 174 0.23 25.29 12.60
C HIS A 174 1.22 24.18 12.20
N LEU A 175 2.16 24.52 11.32
CA LEU A 175 3.21 23.58 10.86
C LEU A 175 4.24 23.28 11.96
N GLU A 176 4.23 24.06 13.06
CA GLU A 176 5.20 23.95 14.14
C GLU A 176 4.80 22.83 15.11
N GLY A 177 5.48 21.69 14.98
CA GLY A 177 5.35 20.54 15.89
C GLY A 177 5.58 19.18 15.24
N GLY A 178 5.46 19.07 13.92
CA GLY A 178 5.60 17.81 13.19
C GLY A 178 6.97 17.62 12.55
N ASN A 179 7.98 17.27 13.36
CA ASN A 179 9.33 16.86 12.95
C ASN A 179 10.18 17.88 12.16
N ASN A 180 11.45 17.99 12.57
CA ASN A 180 12.50 18.74 11.87
C ASN A 180 12.48 18.47 10.37
N SER A 181 11.84 19.37 9.62
CA SER A 181 11.76 19.32 8.17
C SER A 181 13.14 19.40 7.49
N ASN A 182 14.22 19.64 8.23
CA ASN A 182 15.58 19.73 7.70
C ASN A 182 16.14 18.40 7.18
N ASN A 183 15.50 17.25 7.47
CA ASN A 183 15.93 15.93 7.00
C ASN A 183 14.99 15.31 5.96
N LEU A 184 14.08 16.09 5.38
CA LEU A 184 13.19 15.57 4.32
C LEU A 184 13.99 15.27 3.06
N PHE A 185 13.63 14.20 2.35
CA PHE A 185 14.32 13.72 1.16
C PHE A 185 14.41 14.83 0.10
N LEU A 186 13.32 15.55 -0.16
CA LEU A 186 13.36 16.70 -1.06
C LEU A 186 14.29 17.79 -0.57
N LYS A 187 14.50 18.03 0.72
CA LYS A 187 15.44 19.07 1.15
C LYS A 187 16.90 18.65 0.98
N VAL A 188 17.22 17.39 1.26
CA VAL A 188 18.56 16.82 1.03
C VAL A 188 18.91 16.80 -0.46
N PHE A 189 17.94 16.51 -1.33
CA PHE A 189 18.16 16.43 -2.78
C PHE A 189 17.69 17.67 -3.58
N LYS A 190 17.00 18.64 -2.98
CA LYS A 190 16.63 19.93 -3.64
C LYS A 190 17.85 20.80 -3.92
N GLU A 191 18.91 20.65 -3.14
CA GLU A 191 20.18 21.30 -3.46
C GLU A 191 20.80 20.76 -4.76
N GLY A 192 20.29 19.62 -5.27
CA GLY A 192 20.64 19.03 -6.56
C GLY A 192 19.49 19.06 -7.55
N ASP A 193 19.06 20.25 -8.03
CA ASP A 193 18.14 20.34 -9.18
C ASP A 193 18.67 19.56 -10.40
N GLU A 194 19.99 19.45 -10.53
CA GLU A 194 20.66 18.61 -11.53
C GLU A 194 20.42 17.11 -11.32
N PHE A 195 20.37 16.64 -10.08
CA PHE A 195 20.05 15.24 -9.76
C PHE A 195 18.64 14.90 -10.23
N TRP A 196 17.65 15.74 -9.89
CA TRP A 196 16.26 15.49 -10.31
C TRP A 196 16.07 15.63 -11.80
N LYS A 197 16.77 16.56 -12.46
CA LYS A 197 16.77 16.67 -13.92
C LYS A 197 17.32 15.39 -14.56
N TYR A 198 18.46 14.89 -14.11
CA TYR A 198 19.04 13.65 -14.60
C TYR A 198 18.16 12.43 -14.28
N PHE A 199 17.60 12.36 -13.08
CA PHE A 199 16.75 11.25 -12.64
C PHE A 199 15.44 11.19 -13.43
N THR A 200 14.78 12.32 -13.65
CA THR A 200 13.53 12.38 -14.44
C THR A 200 13.76 12.15 -15.93
N ASP A 201 14.91 12.56 -16.47
CA ASP A 201 15.31 12.26 -17.86
C ASP A 201 15.50 10.76 -18.10
N GLN A 202 16.09 10.05 -17.12
CA GLN A 202 16.38 8.62 -17.23
C GLN A 202 15.22 7.71 -16.81
N HIS A 203 14.36 8.14 -15.87
CA HIS A 203 13.37 7.27 -15.23
C HIS A 203 11.93 7.79 -15.29
N GLY A 204 11.70 8.86 -16.05
CA GLY A 204 10.38 9.46 -16.22
C GLY A 204 9.99 10.39 -15.07
N LYS A 205 8.99 11.23 -15.32
CA LYS A 205 8.43 12.14 -14.31
C LYS A 205 7.44 11.39 -13.44
N VAL A 206 7.50 11.65 -12.14
CA VAL A 206 6.44 11.29 -11.22
C VAL A 206 5.28 12.27 -11.46
N GLU A 207 4.30 11.83 -12.23
CA GLU A 207 3.05 12.59 -12.42
C GLU A 207 2.21 12.49 -11.15
N ILE A 208 1.77 13.64 -10.66
CA ILE A 208 0.84 13.72 -9.54
C ILE A 208 -0.48 14.11 -10.18
N ASP A 209 -1.41 13.17 -10.21
CA ASP A 209 -2.81 13.48 -10.48
C ASP A 209 -3.30 14.35 -9.32
N LEU A 210 -3.24 15.66 -9.52
CA LEU A 210 -3.95 16.61 -8.68
C LEU A 210 -5.43 16.32 -8.93
N LEU A 211 -6.03 15.53 -8.04
CA LEU A 211 -7.47 15.45 -7.93
C LEU A 211 -7.96 16.88 -7.63
N ASP A 212 -8.42 17.56 -8.67
CA ASP A 212 -9.20 18.78 -8.50
C ASP A 212 -10.41 18.40 -7.66
N VAL A 213 -10.37 18.77 -6.39
CA VAL A 213 -11.50 18.62 -5.49
C VAL A 213 -12.57 19.55 -6.01
N GLU A 214 -13.51 19.02 -6.80
CA GLU A 214 -14.70 19.75 -7.20
C GLU A 214 -15.36 20.30 -5.93
N PRO A 215 -15.60 21.63 -5.84
CA PRO A 215 -16.21 22.21 -4.67
C PRO A 215 -17.61 21.60 -4.50
N GLU A 216 -17.83 20.86 -3.41
CA GLU A 216 -19.12 20.25 -3.14
C GLU A 216 -20.24 21.30 -3.17
N PRO A 217 -21.37 21.04 -3.86
CA PRO A 217 -22.47 21.97 -4.01
C PRO A 217 -23.37 22.04 -2.75
N TRP A 218 -22.78 22.15 -1.55
CA TRP A 218 -23.49 22.21 -0.27
C TRP A 218 -24.58 23.31 -0.24
N ASN A 219 -24.50 24.32 -1.09
CA ASN A 219 -25.38 25.49 -1.03
C ASN A 219 -26.70 25.40 -1.83
N LYS A 220 -27.08 24.26 -2.42
CA LYS A 220 -28.33 24.17 -3.21
C LYS A 220 -29.59 23.80 -2.42
N ASN A 221 -29.48 23.16 -1.26
CA ASN A 221 -30.65 22.71 -0.49
C ASN A 221 -30.80 23.46 0.83
N LYS A 222 -31.25 24.71 0.78
CA LYS A 222 -31.89 25.35 1.94
C LYS A 222 -33.11 24.51 2.34
N ARG A 223 -32.97 23.68 3.39
CA ARG A 223 -34.13 23.09 4.07
C ARG A 223 -35.03 24.25 4.50
N ARG A 224 -36.21 24.38 3.90
CA ARG A 224 -37.26 25.28 4.37
C ARG A 224 -37.50 24.94 5.84
N LYS A 225 -37.20 25.87 6.75
CA LYS A 225 -37.64 25.77 8.14
C LYS A 225 -39.17 25.77 8.13
N VAL A 226 -39.78 24.63 8.40
CA VAL A 226 -41.20 24.57 8.75
C VAL A 226 -41.32 25.11 10.17
N ILE A 227 -41.79 26.35 10.31
CA ILE A 227 -42.14 26.92 11.60
C ILE A 227 -43.50 26.34 11.97
N HIS A 228 -43.51 25.39 12.91
CA HIS A 228 -44.77 24.98 13.54
C HIS A 228 -45.20 26.07 14.53
N ASN A 229 -46.19 26.88 14.13
CA ASN A 229 -46.92 27.73 15.06
C ASN A 229 -47.85 26.85 15.92
N ALA A 230 -47.33 26.31 17.01
CA ALA A 230 -48.19 25.73 18.04
C ALA A 230 -48.84 26.89 18.84
N LYS A 231 -50.04 27.31 18.42
CA LYS A 231 -50.91 28.11 19.29
C LYS A 231 -51.35 27.22 20.44
N THR A 232 -50.86 27.50 21.64
CA THR A 232 -51.37 26.85 22.86
C THR A 232 -52.85 27.21 23.02
N ALA A 233 -53.70 26.21 23.22
CA ALA A 233 -55.14 26.42 23.37
C ALA A 233 -55.45 27.31 24.59
N PRO A 234 -56.43 28.23 24.50
CA PRO A 234 -56.80 29.07 25.64
C PRO A 234 -57.37 28.20 26.77
N LYS A 235 -56.79 28.32 27.96
CA LYS A 235 -57.32 27.69 29.18
C LYS A 235 -58.74 28.23 29.42
N LYS A 236 -59.73 27.35 29.38
CA LYS A 236 -61.12 27.64 29.78
C LYS A 236 -61.11 28.15 31.23
N GLY A 237 -61.82 29.26 31.44
CA GLY A 237 -61.82 30.02 32.68
C GLY A 237 -62.30 29.24 33.90
N ILE A 238 -61.70 29.56 35.04
CA ILE A 238 -62.25 29.25 36.35
C ILE A 238 -62.72 30.59 36.93
N GLN A 239 -64.03 30.72 37.05
CA GLN A 239 -64.70 31.81 37.74
C GLN A 239 -64.43 31.70 39.25
N TYR A 240 -63.95 32.77 39.88
CA TYR A 240 -64.09 32.94 41.32
C TYR A 240 -65.31 33.83 41.57
N LYS A 241 -66.29 33.26 42.29
CA LYS A 241 -67.40 34.01 42.88
C LYS A 241 -66.85 34.94 43.97
N LYS A 242 -67.46 36.13 44.05
CA LYS A 242 -67.22 37.22 45.00
C LYS A 242 -67.09 36.76 46.44
#